data_AF-A0A2M7X6A6-F1
#
_entry.id   AF-A0A2M7X6A6-F1
#
_cell.length_a   1.000
_cell.length_b   1.000
_cell.length_c   1.000
_cell.angle_alpha   90.00
_cell.angle_beta   90.00
_cell.angle_gamma   90.00
#
_symmetry.space_group_name_H-M   'P 1'
#
loop_
_entity.id
_entity.type
_entity.pdbx_description
1 polymer ?
#
loop_
_entity_poly.entity_id
_entity_poly.type
_entity_poly.pdbx_seq_one_letter_code
_entity_poly.pdbx_strand_id
1 'polypeptide(L)'
;MRFVPDEVHLITTQEGAERARLSLLSDRPGWFHRLRADYQLPAIRFDDSTIHVLHDAEGRPLDDIRNEADNLLAADQIAERVRQLTADPSSVLHVSLAGGRKTMGYYLGYALSLWGREQDRLSHVLVDAPYESSWAFFYPTPYENVVESRPGGALVDCREARVTLAEIPFVRLRHGLPQDLL
;
A
#
# COMPACT_ATOMS: atom_id res chain seq x y z
N MET A 1 1.29 -22.26 -1.13
CA MET A 1 0.21 -21.50 -1.81
C MET A 1 0.62 -20.03 -1.83
N ARG A 2 0.40 -19.29 -2.93
CA ARG A 2 0.79 -17.87 -3.04
C ARG A 2 -0.32 -17.03 -2.40
N PHE A 3 0.04 -16.07 -1.54
CA PHE A 3 -0.93 -15.16 -0.91
C PHE A 3 -1.56 -14.24 -1.97
N VAL A 4 -2.89 -14.15 -1.99
CA VAL A 4 -3.67 -13.20 -2.79
C VAL A 4 -4.73 -12.61 -1.86
N PRO A 5 -4.81 -11.27 -1.73
CA PRO A 5 -5.76 -10.65 -0.81
C PRO A 5 -7.19 -10.67 -1.38
N ASP A 6 -8.19 -10.74 -0.50
CA ASP A 6 -9.60 -10.54 -0.86
C ASP A 6 -9.93 -9.05 -1.04
N GLU A 7 -9.21 -8.17 -0.35
CA GLU A 7 -9.35 -6.71 -0.46
C GLU A 7 -8.02 -5.95 -0.27
N VAL A 8 -7.93 -4.76 -0.86
CA VAL A 8 -6.77 -3.86 -0.75
C VAL A 8 -7.21 -2.56 -0.08
N HIS A 9 -6.51 -2.16 0.97
CA HIS A 9 -6.72 -0.87 1.63
C HIS A 9 -5.53 0.05 1.37
N LEU A 10 -5.80 1.25 0.87
CA LEU A 10 -4.79 2.29 0.64
C LEU A 10 -4.95 3.37 1.70
N ILE A 11 -3.94 3.63 2.53
CA ILE A 11 -3.92 4.79 3.42
C ILE A 11 -2.99 5.83 2.80
N THR A 12 -3.50 7.04 2.54
CA THR A 12 -2.78 8.04 1.74
C THR A 12 -3.28 9.46 1.99
N THR A 13 -2.65 10.45 1.35
CA THR A 13 -3.13 11.84 1.31
C THR A 13 -4.10 12.03 0.15
N GLN A 14 -4.74 13.19 0.05
CA GLN A 14 -5.67 13.50 -1.04
C GLN A 14 -5.01 13.34 -2.41
N GLU A 15 -3.76 13.83 -2.57
CA GLU A 15 -3.01 13.67 -3.83
C GLU A 15 -2.81 12.19 -4.19
N GLY A 16 -2.42 11.36 -3.21
CA GLY A 16 -2.22 9.93 -3.45
C GLY A 16 -3.53 9.19 -3.75
N ALA A 17 -4.64 9.60 -3.16
CA ALA A 17 -5.97 9.06 -3.46
C ALA A 17 -6.40 9.38 -4.89
N GLU A 18 -6.27 10.64 -5.33
CA GLU A 18 -6.56 11.03 -6.71
C GLU A 18 -5.69 10.28 -7.70
N ARG A 19 -4.39 10.13 -7.40
CA ARG A 19 -3.49 9.33 -8.23
C ARG A 19 -3.93 7.87 -8.31
N ALA A 20 -4.32 7.25 -7.20
CA ALA A 20 -4.81 5.88 -7.18
C ALA A 20 -6.10 5.72 -8.00
N ARG A 21 -7.05 6.64 -7.85
CA ARG A 21 -8.29 6.66 -8.65
C ARG A 21 -7.99 6.74 -10.14
N LEU A 22 -7.17 7.71 -10.55
CA LEU A 22 -6.87 7.95 -11.96
C LEU A 22 -6.00 6.87 -12.60
N SER A 23 -5.01 6.33 -11.89
CA SER A 23 -4.06 5.37 -12.46
C SER A 23 -4.46 3.90 -12.27
N LEU A 24 -5.04 3.55 -11.12
CA LEU A 24 -5.33 2.17 -10.75
C LEU A 24 -6.78 1.78 -11.03
N LEU A 25 -7.74 2.64 -10.65
CA LEU A 25 -9.17 2.30 -10.60
C LEU A 25 -9.97 2.75 -11.84
N SER A 26 -9.48 3.73 -12.59
CA SER A 26 -10.14 4.24 -13.80
C SER A 26 -10.36 3.14 -14.85
N ASP A 27 -11.30 3.33 -15.78
CA ASP A 27 -11.47 2.40 -16.91
C ASP A 27 -10.21 2.37 -17.79
N ARG A 28 -9.54 3.53 -17.93
CA ARG A 28 -8.25 3.68 -18.59
C ARG A 28 -7.42 4.77 -17.89
N PRO A 29 -6.16 4.50 -17.50
CA PRO A 29 -5.40 3.27 -17.78
C PRO A 29 -5.79 2.05 -16.93
N GLY A 30 -6.42 2.20 -15.77
CA GLY A 30 -6.97 1.07 -15.00
C GLY A 30 -5.98 -0.02 -14.62
N TRP A 31 -4.77 0.35 -14.18
CA TRP A 31 -3.67 -0.60 -14.00
C TRP A 31 -3.95 -1.73 -13.01
N PHE A 32 -4.81 -1.52 -12.00
CA PHE A 32 -5.21 -2.59 -11.09
C PHE A 32 -6.10 -3.63 -11.78
N HIS A 33 -7.05 -3.17 -12.60
CA HIS A 33 -7.91 -4.07 -13.39
C HIS A 33 -7.09 -4.84 -14.42
N ARG A 34 -6.11 -4.17 -15.05
CA ARG A 34 -5.16 -4.79 -15.99
C ARG A 34 -4.30 -5.85 -15.31
N LEU A 35 -3.73 -5.57 -14.13
CA LEU A 35 -2.98 -6.53 -13.32
C LEU A 35 -3.81 -7.79 -13.04
N ARG A 36 -5.05 -7.61 -12.58
CA ARG A 36 -5.96 -8.72 -12.28
C ARG A 36 -6.27 -9.56 -13.51
N ALA A 37 -6.53 -8.92 -14.66
CA ALA A 37 -6.79 -9.61 -15.91
C ALA A 37 -5.54 -10.38 -16.40
N ASP A 38 -4.38 -9.73 -16.43
CA ASP A 38 -3.12 -10.27 -16.93
C ASP A 38 -2.67 -11.52 -16.16
N TYR A 39 -2.84 -11.51 -14.83
CA TYR A 39 -2.47 -12.62 -13.97
C TYR A 39 -3.64 -13.55 -13.60
N GLN A 40 -4.82 -13.35 -14.20
CA GLN A 40 -6.03 -14.14 -13.93
C GLN A 40 -6.37 -14.22 -12.42
N LEU A 41 -6.21 -13.10 -11.72
CA LEU A 41 -6.46 -13.01 -10.28
C LEU A 41 -7.97 -13.06 -10.00
N PRO A 42 -8.38 -13.59 -8.84
CA PRO A 42 -9.78 -13.58 -8.41
C PRO A 42 -10.32 -12.15 -8.25
N ALA A 43 -11.60 -12.05 -7.86
CA ALA A 43 -12.16 -10.80 -7.38
C ALA A 43 -11.35 -10.32 -6.16
N ILE A 44 -10.85 -9.09 -6.25
CA ILE A 44 -10.19 -8.39 -5.14
C ILE A 44 -10.91 -7.06 -5.01
N ARG A 45 -11.50 -6.80 -3.85
CA ARG A 45 -12.16 -5.53 -3.57
C ARG A 45 -11.10 -4.44 -3.43
N PHE A 46 -11.11 -3.50 -4.36
CA PHE A 46 -10.35 -2.27 -4.27
C PHE A 46 -11.10 -1.20 -5.05
N ASP A 47 -11.73 -0.31 -4.28
CA ASP A 47 -12.56 0.77 -4.79
C ASP A 47 -12.42 2.01 -3.86
N ASP A 48 -13.17 3.06 -4.15
CA ASP A 48 -13.09 4.32 -3.41
C ASP A 48 -13.31 4.16 -1.89
N SER A 49 -14.18 3.23 -1.48
CA SER A 49 -14.46 2.97 -0.06
C SER A 49 -13.29 2.32 0.69
N THR A 50 -12.28 1.85 -0.05
CA THR A 50 -11.05 1.25 0.49
C THR A 50 -9.83 2.17 0.36
N ILE A 51 -10.03 3.42 -0.10
CA ILE A 51 -9.03 4.48 -0.10
C ILE A 51 -9.29 5.40 1.11
N HIS A 52 -8.32 5.43 2.02
CA HIS A 52 -8.40 6.12 3.30
C HIS A 52 -7.53 7.36 3.25
N VAL A 53 -8.17 8.48 2.97
CA VAL A 53 -7.52 9.79 2.97
C VAL A 53 -7.29 10.23 4.41
N LEU A 54 -6.08 10.68 4.72
CA LEU A 54 -5.76 11.30 6.00
C LEU A 54 -6.38 12.69 6.10
N HIS A 55 -6.89 13.04 7.28
CA HIS A 55 -7.54 14.33 7.54
C HIS A 55 -6.81 15.14 8.61
N ASP A 56 -6.98 16.47 8.56
CA ASP A 56 -6.52 17.41 9.59
C ASP A 56 -7.46 17.46 10.81
N ALA A 57 -7.17 18.34 11.76
CA ALA A 57 -7.94 18.49 13.00
C ALA A 57 -9.38 18.97 12.77
N GLU A 58 -9.62 19.68 11.66
CA GLU A 58 -10.93 20.16 11.24
C GLU A 58 -11.69 19.12 10.39
N GLY A 59 -11.12 17.93 10.19
CA GLY A 59 -11.72 16.86 9.38
C GLY A 59 -11.63 17.13 7.88
N ARG A 60 -10.74 18.00 7.42
CA ARG A 60 -10.50 18.25 6.00
C ARG A 60 -9.42 17.30 5.47
N PRO A 61 -9.57 16.77 4.25
CA PRO A 61 -8.54 15.95 3.62
C PRO A 61 -7.19 16.68 3.56
N LEU A 62 -6.11 15.97 3.91
CA LEU A 62 -4.75 16.50 3.79
C LEU A 62 -4.27 16.35 2.36
N ASP A 63 -3.92 17.46 1.70
CA ASP A 63 -3.19 17.42 0.43
C ASP A 63 -1.86 16.66 0.60
N ASP A 64 -1.13 16.98 1.66
CA ASP A 64 0.15 16.38 2.05
C ASP A 64 0.42 16.62 3.55
N ILE A 65 1.31 15.83 4.15
CA ILE A 65 1.68 15.93 5.58
C ILE A 65 2.81 16.96 5.72
N ARG A 66 2.51 18.22 6.07
CA ARG A 66 3.50 19.32 5.98
C ARG A 66 4.00 19.83 7.32
N ASN A 67 3.21 19.67 8.38
CA ASN A 67 3.56 20.17 9.71
C ASN A 67 3.48 19.07 10.78
N GLU A 68 3.87 19.39 12.01
CA GLU A 68 3.91 18.45 13.14
C GLU A 68 2.51 17.94 13.53
N ALA A 69 1.49 18.80 13.48
CA ALA A 69 0.12 18.44 13.81
C ALA A 69 -0.45 17.44 12.79
N ASP A 70 -0.27 17.69 11.50
CA ASP A 70 -0.66 16.75 10.43
C ASP A 70 0.01 15.38 10.64
N ASN A 71 1.29 15.40 11.03
CA ASN A 71 2.08 14.20 11.21
C ASN A 71 1.62 13.37 12.44
N LEU A 72 1.22 14.03 13.53
CA LEU A 72 0.60 13.37 14.68
C LEU A 72 -0.77 12.77 14.32
N LEU A 73 -1.63 13.55 13.65
CA LEU A 73 -2.95 13.08 13.22
C LEU A 73 -2.84 11.92 12.23
N ALA A 74 -1.84 11.92 11.35
CA ALA A 74 -1.54 10.81 10.47
C ALA A 74 -1.18 9.55 11.26
N ALA A 75 -0.39 9.67 12.33
CA ALA A 75 -0.04 8.54 13.19
C ALA A 75 -1.27 7.92 13.83
N ASP A 76 -2.16 8.74 14.40
CA ASP A 76 -3.39 8.28 15.05
C ASP A 76 -4.33 7.57 14.06
N GLN A 77 -4.53 8.16 12.88
CA GLN A 77 -5.40 7.60 11.84
C GLN A 77 -4.84 6.28 11.27
N ILE A 78 -3.52 6.19 11.07
CA ILE A 78 -2.87 4.95 10.62
C ILE A 78 -2.98 3.87 11.71
N ALA A 79 -2.71 4.22 12.97
CA ALA A 79 -2.77 3.31 14.10
C ALA A 79 -4.18 2.74 14.29
N GLU A 80 -5.18 3.61 14.33
CA GLU A 80 -6.58 3.21 14.45
C GLU A 80 -7.01 2.33 13.28
N ARG A 81 -6.51 2.61 12.08
CA ARG A 81 -6.84 1.75 10.94
C ARG A 81 -6.25 0.34 11.06
N VAL A 82 -4.99 0.23 11.44
CA VAL A 82 -4.37 -1.10 11.66
C VAL A 82 -5.11 -1.85 12.76
N ARG A 83 -5.52 -1.16 13.84
CA ARG A 83 -6.34 -1.76 14.90
C ARG A 83 -7.66 -2.32 14.35
N GLN A 84 -8.40 -1.53 13.56
CA GLN A 84 -9.65 -1.97 12.93
C GLN A 84 -9.47 -3.17 12.00
N LEU A 85 -8.45 -3.15 11.13
CA LEU A 85 -8.19 -4.23 10.17
C LEU A 85 -7.74 -5.53 10.84
N THR A 86 -7.18 -5.45 12.04
CA THR A 86 -6.73 -6.61 12.82
C THR A 86 -7.77 -7.10 13.83
N ALA A 87 -8.92 -6.43 13.94
CA ALA A 87 -9.98 -6.76 14.90
C ALA A 87 -10.67 -8.08 14.57
N ASP A 88 -10.85 -8.42 13.29
CA ASP A 88 -11.43 -9.71 12.88
C ASP A 88 -10.37 -10.82 12.92
N PRO A 89 -10.42 -11.76 13.88
CA PRO A 89 -9.38 -12.79 14.03
C PRO A 89 -9.27 -13.76 12.85
N SER A 90 -10.27 -13.79 11.96
CA SER A 90 -10.28 -14.64 10.77
C SER A 90 -9.57 -14.02 9.56
N SER A 91 -9.21 -12.73 9.63
CA SER A 91 -8.47 -12.04 8.57
C SER A 91 -6.96 -12.24 8.67
N VAL A 92 -6.26 -12.01 7.56
CA VAL A 92 -4.80 -11.93 7.48
C VAL A 92 -4.45 -10.58 6.87
N LEU A 93 -3.65 -9.77 7.57
CA LEU A 93 -3.20 -8.48 7.08
C LEU A 93 -1.79 -8.59 6.51
N HIS A 94 -1.64 -8.30 5.22
CA HIS A 94 -0.33 -8.10 4.59
C HIS A 94 -0.13 -6.61 4.31
N VAL A 95 0.73 -5.96 5.10
CA VAL A 95 1.07 -4.55 4.93
C VAL A 95 2.26 -4.40 3.98
N SER A 96 2.10 -3.52 3.00
CA SER A 96 3.15 -3.15 2.06
C SER A 96 3.59 -1.71 2.28
N LEU A 97 4.89 -1.50 2.49
CA LEU A 97 5.51 -0.19 2.52
C LEU A 97 5.87 0.21 1.08
N ALA A 98 4.91 0.78 0.37
CA ALA A 98 5.05 1.20 -1.03
C ALA A 98 5.28 2.72 -1.11
N GLY A 99 6.52 3.16 -0.92
CA GLY A 99 6.95 4.56 -1.15
C GLY A 99 6.20 5.63 -0.33
N GLY A 100 6.48 6.91 -0.63
CA GLY A 100 5.82 8.07 0.00
C GLY A 100 6.59 8.67 1.19
N ARG A 101 5.84 9.26 2.14
CA ARG A 101 6.38 9.90 3.35
C ARG A 101 6.95 8.82 4.29
N LYS A 102 8.26 8.84 4.53
CA LYS A 102 8.98 7.86 5.37
C LYS A 102 8.33 7.64 6.75
N THR A 103 7.77 8.70 7.34
CA THR A 103 7.10 8.67 8.64
C THR A 103 5.85 7.79 8.64
N MET A 104 5.07 7.74 7.55
CA MET A 104 3.89 6.87 7.45
C MET A 104 4.27 5.38 7.55
N GLY A 105 5.38 4.98 6.93
CA GLY A 105 5.88 3.61 7.05
C GLY A 105 6.32 3.27 8.47
N TYR A 106 6.91 4.24 9.18
CA TYR A 106 7.22 4.10 10.61
C TYR A 106 5.94 3.88 11.44
N TYR A 107 4.89 4.68 11.22
CA TYR A 107 3.61 4.54 11.95
C TYR A 107 2.92 3.20 11.68
N LEU A 108 2.95 2.72 10.43
CA LEU A 108 2.45 1.38 10.10
C LEU A 108 3.21 0.29 10.84
N GLY A 109 4.55 0.33 10.84
CA GLY A 109 5.37 -0.66 11.53
C GLY A 109 5.17 -0.64 13.05
N TYR A 110 5.05 0.56 13.64
CA TYR A 110 4.72 0.74 15.06
C TYR A 110 3.34 0.20 15.41
N ALA A 111 2.30 0.54 14.63
CA ALA A 111 0.94 0.05 14.84
C ALA A 111 0.86 -1.47 14.71
N LEU A 112 1.53 -2.05 13.72
CA LEU A 112 1.67 -3.51 13.61
C LEU A 112 2.38 -4.14 14.80
N SER A 113 3.33 -3.43 15.41
CA SER A 113 3.99 -3.94 16.61
C SER A 113 3.00 -4.08 17.78
N LEU A 114 2.00 -3.20 17.86
CA LEU A 114 0.95 -3.26 18.87
C LEU A 114 -0.16 -4.26 18.51
N TRP A 115 -0.75 -4.15 17.33
CA TRP A 115 -1.97 -4.89 16.97
C TRP A 115 -1.75 -6.01 15.94
N GLY A 116 -0.58 -6.10 15.33
CA GLY A 116 -0.29 -7.17 14.36
C GLY A 116 -0.28 -8.55 15.02
N ARG A 117 -0.97 -9.49 14.39
CA ARG A 117 -1.17 -10.87 14.83
C ARG A 117 -0.20 -11.80 14.13
N GLU A 118 -0.01 -13.01 14.65
CA GLU A 118 0.98 -13.97 14.16
C GLU A 118 0.91 -14.23 12.65
N GLN A 119 -0.29 -14.23 12.06
CA GLN A 119 -0.51 -14.38 10.62
C GLN A 119 -0.17 -13.14 9.79
N ASP A 120 -0.16 -11.96 10.40
CA ASP A 120 0.01 -10.69 9.68
C ASP A 120 1.48 -10.51 9.24
N ARG A 121 1.70 -9.86 8.10
CA ARG A 121 3.02 -9.67 7.50
C ARG A 121 3.26 -8.21 7.15
N LEU A 122 4.52 -7.79 7.24
CA LEU A 122 4.99 -6.49 6.77
C LEU A 122 6.05 -6.72 5.70
N SER A 123 5.99 -5.96 4.62
CA SER A 123 6.96 -6.10 3.54
C SER A 123 7.24 -4.77 2.85
N HIS A 124 8.40 -4.69 2.22
CA HIS A 124 8.76 -3.63 1.30
C HIS A 124 8.91 -4.20 -0.11
N VAL A 125 8.35 -3.49 -1.09
CA VAL A 125 8.42 -3.88 -2.49
C VAL A 125 9.70 -3.33 -3.08
N LEU A 126 10.58 -4.22 -3.52
CA LEU A 126 11.80 -3.89 -4.25
C LEU A 126 11.57 -4.18 -5.73
N VAL A 127 11.80 -3.17 -6.57
CA VAL A 127 11.80 -3.30 -8.03
C VAL A 127 13.23 -3.11 -8.50
N ASP A 128 13.69 -3.96 -9.39
CA ASP A 128 15.03 -3.86 -9.96
C ASP A 128 15.18 -2.66 -10.90
N ALA A 129 16.44 -2.24 -11.08
CA ALA A 129 16.77 -1.23 -12.06
C ALA A 129 16.51 -1.73 -13.49
N PRO A 130 16.00 -0.88 -14.40
CA PRO A 130 15.75 0.56 -14.25
C PRO A 130 14.25 0.91 -14.06
N TYR A 131 13.44 -0.01 -13.56
CA TYR A 131 11.97 0.12 -13.50
C TYR A 131 11.48 0.89 -12.27
N GLU A 132 12.26 0.90 -11.19
CA GLU A 132 11.93 1.53 -9.89
C GLU A 132 11.69 3.05 -9.99
N SER A 133 12.27 3.69 -11.00
CA SER A 133 12.12 5.15 -11.25
C SER A 133 11.08 5.48 -12.34
N SER A 134 10.48 4.48 -12.98
CA SER A 134 9.57 4.69 -14.09
C SER A 134 8.15 4.97 -13.60
N TRP A 135 7.58 6.10 -14.04
CA TRP A 135 6.18 6.44 -13.80
C TRP A 135 5.20 5.62 -14.64
N ALA A 136 5.71 4.89 -15.63
CA ALA A 136 4.94 4.05 -16.53
C ALA A 136 4.99 2.56 -16.15
N PHE A 137 5.83 2.18 -15.19
CA PHE A 137 5.91 0.81 -14.67
C PHE A 137 4.98 0.62 -13.47
N PHE A 138 4.14 -0.42 -13.52
CA PHE A 138 3.20 -0.78 -12.44
C PHE A 138 3.40 -2.22 -11.96
N TYR A 139 3.67 -3.15 -12.87
CA TYR A 139 3.98 -4.55 -12.59
C TYR A 139 4.69 -5.20 -13.78
N PRO A 140 5.36 -6.36 -13.59
CA PRO A 140 5.93 -7.11 -14.70
C PRO A 140 4.83 -7.71 -15.58
N THR A 141 4.66 -7.24 -16.81
CA THR A 141 3.60 -7.77 -17.69
C THR A 141 3.94 -9.17 -18.18
N PRO A 142 2.95 -10.07 -18.39
CA PRO A 142 3.20 -11.40 -18.96
C PRO A 142 3.50 -11.36 -20.49
N TYR A 143 3.48 -10.18 -21.08
CA TYR A 143 3.76 -9.88 -22.49
C TYR A 143 4.66 -8.66 -22.60
N GLU A 144 5.20 -8.42 -23.79
CA GLU A 144 6.03 -7.25 -24.08
C GLU A 144 5.25 -5.94 -23.86
N ASN A 145 5.74 -5.09 -22.98
CA ASN A 145 5.18 -3.76 -22.71
C ASN A 145 6.33 -2.78 -22.51
N VAL A 146 6.75 -2.14 -23.61
CA VAL A 146 7.89 -1.23 -23.62
C VAL A 146 7.49 0.14 -23.06
N VAL A 147 8.24 0.62 -22.07
CA VAL A 147 8.07 1.93 -21.44
C VAL A 147 9.41 2.65 -21.33
N GLU A 148 9.36 3.97 -21.12
CA GLU A 148 10.57 4.71 -20.74
C GLU A 148 10.91 4.43 -19.27
N SER A 149 12.19 4.14 -18.98
CA SER A 149 12.68 3.95 -17.60
C SER A 149 12.56 5.20 -16.73
N ARG A 150 12.57 6.38 -17.37
CA ARG A 150 12.30 7.71 -16.82
C ARG A 150 12.02 8.65 -18.00
N PRO A 151 11.44 9.85 -17.80
CA PRO A 151 11.20 10.78 -18.90
C PRO A 151 12.47 11.04 -19.73
N GLY A 152 12.44 10.69 -21.02
CA GLY A 152 13.58 10.81 -21.95
C GLY A 152 14.71 9.80 -21.71
N GLY A 153 14.44 8.72 -20.96
CA GLY A 153 15.36 7.64 -20.65
C GLY A 153 15.39 6.51 -21.70
N ALA A 154 16.09 5.42 -21.36
CA ALA A 154 16.10 4.22 -22.20
C ALA A 154 14.74 3.53 -22.19
N LEU A 155 14.40 2.87 -23.31
CA LEU A 155 13.24 2.00 -23.43
C LEU A 155 13.53 0.64 -22.77
N VAL A 156 12.60 0.17 -21.95
CA VAL A 156 12.68 -1.10 -21.24
C VAL A 156 11.36 -1.86 -21.33
N ASP A 157 11.44 -3.18 -21.44
CA ASP A 157 10.26 -4.06 -21.48
C ASP A 157 9.84 -4.45 -20.07
N CYS A 158 8.63 -4.09 -19.65
CA CYS A 158 8.12 -4.39 -18.31
C CYS A 158 8.13 -5.89 -17.98
N ARG A 159 8.06 -6.78 -18.99
CA ARG A 159 8.13 -8.23 -18.79
C ARG A 159 9.41 -8.68 -18.07
N GLU A 160 10.52 -7.98 -18.31
CA GLU A 160 11.83 -8.36 -17.79
C GLU A 160 12.07 -7.88 -16.36
N ALA A 161 11.16 -7.07 -15.80
CA ALA A 161 11.27 -6.53 -14.46
C ALA A 161 11.15 -7.62 -13.39
N ARG A 162 11.95 -7.52 -12.33
CA ARG A 162 11.91 -8.40 -11.16
C ARG A 162 11.41 -7.63 -9.95
N VAL A 163 10.26 -8.05 -9.45
CA VAL A 163 9.69 -7.54 -8.20
C VAL A 163 9.95 -8.53 -7.07
N THR A 164 10.61 -8.05 -6.02
CA THR A 164 10.89 -8.82 -4.80
C THR A 164 10.08 -8.25 -3.65
N LEU A 165 9.43 -9.13 -2.91
CA LEU A 165 8.74 -8.78 -1.67
C LEU A 165 9.67 -9.07 -0.50
N ALA A 166 10.35 -8.03 0.00
CA ALA A 166 11.25 -8.16 1.14
C ALA A 166 10.45 -8.09 2.44
N GLU A 167 10.36 -9.21 3.16
CA GLU A 167 9.69 -9.24 4.46
C GLU A 167 10.48 -8.41 5.49
N ILE A 168 9.77 -7.56 6.24
CA ILE A 168 10.35 -6.75 7.30
C ILE A 168 9.86 -7.34 8.64
N PRO A 169 10.76 -7.85 9.48
CA PRO A 169 10.38 -8.31 10.81
C PRO A 169 9.97 -7.11 11.67
N PHE A 170 8.97 -7.32 12.54
CA PHE A 170 8.55 -6.36 13.55
C PHE A 170 8.27 -7.07 14.88
N VAL A 171 8.41 -6.34 15.98
CA VAL A 171 8.21 -6.88 17.33
C VAL A 171 6.71 -7.04 17.57
N ARG A 172 6.26 -8.21 18.04
CA ARG A 172 4.83 -8.45 18.30
C ARG A 172 4.53 -8.29 19.78
N LEU A 173 3.74 -7.27 20.11
CA LEU A 173 3.35 -6.96 21.48
C LEU A 173 1.87 -7.27 21.77
N ARG A 174 1.05 -7.55 20.75
CA ARG A 174 -0.41 -7.77 20.87
C ARG A 174 -0.82 -8.68 22.03
N HIS A 175 -0.10 -9.80 22.22
CA HIS A 175 -0.37 -10.77 23.30
C HIS A 175 -0.29 -10.21 24.73
N GLY A 176 0.41 -9.09 24.94
CA GLY A 176 0.55 -8.42 26.23
C GLY A 176 -0.38 -7.22 26.41
N LEU A 177 -1.20 -6.89 25.40
CA LEU A 177 -2.15 -5.78 25.51
C LEU A 177 -3.42 -6.22 26.25
N PRO A 178 -3.97 -5.35 27.12
CA PRO A 178 -5.32 -5.49 27.64
C PRO A 178 -6.38 -5.68 26.54
N GLN A 179 -7.38 -6.52 26.80
CA GLN A 179 -8.39 -6.89 25.79
C GLN A 179 -9.25 -5.72 25.32
N ASP A 180 -9.44 -4.70 26.16
CA ASP A 180 -10.13 -3.46 25.86
C ASP A 180 -9.39 -2.55 24.86
N LEU A 181 -8.10 -2.82 24.60
CA LEU A 181 -7.28 -2.12 23.61
C LEU A 181 -7.14 -2.87 22.27
N LEU A 182 -7.74 -4.06 22.15
CA LEU A 182 -7.56 -4.98 21.02
C LEU A 182 -8.58 -4.85 19.89
#